data_AF-A0A2G2ABY9-F1
#
_entry.id   AF-A0A2G2ABY9-F1
#
_cell.length_a   1.000
_cell.length_b   1.000
_cell.length_c   1.000
_cell.angle_alpha   90.00
_cell.angle_beta   90.00
_cell.angle_gamma   90.00
#
_symmetry.space_group_name_H-M   'P 1'
#
loop_
_entity.id
_entity.type
_entity.pdbx_description
1 polymer ?
#
loop_
_entity_poly.entity_id
_entity_poly.type
_entity_poly.pdbx_seq_one_letter_code
_entity_poly.pdbx_strand_id
1 'polypeptide(L)'
;MSDILGIILFLFGPLTLICGAYFAISFAASHRGVARWLRINAVAWFAVLAVIFAVIIIGTETCSGNMLYGYGNCTVLPTNLANASIALFVFGTAIGIITSVVLALTCAVIEWRHRRAIA
;
A
#
# COMPACT_ATOMS: atom_id res chain seq x y z
N MET A 1 -12.17 -5.32 21.82
CA MET A 1 -12.51 -4.16 20.95
C MET A 1 -11.29 -3.28 20.63
N SER A 2 -10.29 -3.17 21.51
CA SER A 2 -9.03 -2.45 21.26
C SER A 2 -8.20 -3.02 20.11
N ASP A 3 -8.19 -4.35 19.93
CA ASP A 3 -7.33 -5.00 18.93
C ASP A 3 -7.81 -4.76 17.49
N ILE A 4 -9.13 -4.74 17.27
CA ILE A 4 -9.72 -4.50 15.94
C ILE A 4 -9.41 -3.07 15.48
N LEU A 5 -9.48 -2.09 16.38
CA LEU A 5 -9.16 -0.70 16.03
C LEU A 5 -7.66 -0.53 15.70
N GLY A 6 -6.78 -1.19 16.45
CA GLY A 6 -5.35 -1.21 16.19
C GLY A 6 -5.00 -1.88 14.86
N ILE A 7 -5.65 -3.02 14.56
CA ILE A 7 -5.57 -3.71 13.27
C ILE A 7 -6.04 -2.78 12.16
N ILE A 8 -7.21 -2.17 12.27
CA ILE A 8 -7.73 -1.25 11.25
C ILE A 8 -6.78 -0.08 11.01
N LEU A 9 -6.27 0.60 12.05
CA LEU A 9 -5.36 1.74 11.87
C LEU A 9 -4.01 1.33 11.30
N PHE A 10 -3.44 0.21 11.74
CA PHE A 10 -2.14 -0.28 11.30
C PHE A 10 -2.18 -0.81 9.85
N LEU A 11 -3.32 -1.40 9.44
CA LEU A 11 -3.52 -1.92 8.09
C LEU A 11 -4.00 -0.81 7.12
N PHE A 12 -4.94 0.06 7.50
CA PHE A 12 -5.41 1.15 6.61
C PHE A 12 -4.45 2.32 6.48
N GLY A 13 -3.62 2.60 7.49
CA GLY A 13 -2.67 3.72 7.48
C GLY A 13 -1.72 3.70 6.27
N PRO A 14 -1.02 2.59 5.98
CA PRO A 14 -0.15 2.48 4.82
C PRO A 14 -0.88 2.57 3.49
N LEU A 15 -2.09 1.99 3.40
CA LEU A 15 -2.91 2.04 2.18
C LEU A 15 -3.35 3.47 1.88
N THR A 16 -3.80 4.21 2.89
CA THR A 16 -4.15 5.64 2.74
C THR A 16 -2.92 6.51 2.44
N LEU A 17 -1.76 6.22 3.04
CA LEU A 17 -0.51 6.92 2.72
C LEU A 17 -0.08 6.72 1.26
N ILE A 18 -0.03 5.47 0.79
CA ILE A 18 0.45 5.13 -0.55
C ILE A 18 -0.53 5.67 -1.61
N CYS A 19 -1.82 5.34 -1.50
CA CYS A 19 -2.83 5.78 -2.46
C CYS A 19 -3.07 7.31 -2.40
N GLY A 20 -3.06 7.88 -1.20
CA GLY A 20 -3.17 9.32 -0.98
C GLY A 20 -2.00 10.10 -1.58
N ALA A 21 -0.77 9.61 -1.42
CA ALA A 21 0.41 10.20 -2.04
C ALA A 21 0.31 10.19 -3.57
N TYR A 22 -0.06 9.06 -4.18
CA TYR A 22 -0.26 8.99 -5.64
C TYR A 22 -1.33 9.97 -6.14
N PHE A 23 -2.44 10.10 -5.40
CA PHE A 23 -3.49 11.05 -5.74
C PHE A 23 -3.02 12.50 -5.62
N ALA A 24 -2.33 12.86 -4.52
CA ALA A 24 -1.80 14.20 -4.30
C ALA A 24 -0.78 14.59 -5.39
N ILE A 25 0.15 13.70 -5.73
CA ILE A 25 1.13 13.92 -6.80
C ILE A 25 0.42 14.07 -8.16
N SER A 26 -0.67 13.34 -8.39
CA SER A 26 -1.44 13.45 -9.64
C SER A 26 -2.11 14.82 -9.83
N PHE A 27 -2.46 15.51 -8.74
CA PHE A 27 -3.04 16.86 -8.80
C PHE A 27 -1.98 17.94 -9.01
N ALA A 28 -0.75 17.71 -8.54
CA ALA A 28 0.37 18.62 -8.77
C ALA A 28 0.94 18.52 -10.19
N ALA A 29 0.76 17.37 -10.86
CA ALA A 29 1.31 17.14 -12.20
C ALA A 29 0.60 17.97 -13.29
N SER A 30 1.32 18.87 -13.95
CA SER A 30 0.84 19.68 -15.08
C SER A 30 0.63 18.86 -16.37
N HIS A 31 1.34 17.74 -16.52
CA HIS A 31 1.28 16.89 -17.68
C HIS A 31 0.16 15.84 -17.56
N ARG A 32 -0.88 15.94 -18.41
CA ARG A 32 -2.07 15.06 -18.38
C ARG A 32 -1.74 13.56 -18.47
N GLY A 33 -0.68 13.18 -19.20
CA GLY A 33 -0.24 11.79 -19.30
C GLY A 33 0.33 11.23 -17.99
N VAL A 34 1.06 12.05 -17.23
CA VAL A 34 1.67 11.67 -15.95
C VAL A 34 0.59 11.56 -14.87
N ALA A 35 -0.35 12.52 -14.84
CA ALA A 35 -1.51 12.47 -13.94
C ALA A 35 -2.37 11.22 -14.16
N ARG A 36 -2.61 10.81 -15.41
CA ARG A 36 -3.37 9.59 -15.72
C ARG A 36 -2.64 8.32 -15.27
N TRP A 37 -1.32 8.24 -15.51
CA TRP A 37 -0.48 7.12 -15.07
C TRP A 37 -0.46 6.97 -13.54
N LEU A 38 -0.33 8.09 -12.81
CA LEU A 38 -0.36 8.12 -11.35
C LEU A 38 -1.69 7.61 -10.78
N ARG A 39 -2.82 8.02 -11.36
CA ARG A 39 -4.15 7.56 -10.93
C ARG A 39 -4.35 6.06 -11.18
N ILE A 40 -3.90 5.54 -12.32
CA ILE A 40 -3.98 4.09 -12.60
C ILE A 40 -3.13 3.31 -11.60
N ASN A 41 -1.92 3.80 -11.29
CA ASN A 41 -1.07 3.16 -10.29
C ASN A 41 -1.67 3.24 -8.88
N ALA A 42 -2.33 4.36 -8.52
CA ALA A 42 -3.03 4.47 -7.25
C ALA A 42 -4.13 3.40 -7.10
N VAL A 43 -4.91 3.16 -8.16
CA VAL A 43 -5.97 2.14 -8.18
C VAL A 43 -5.40 0.73 -8.19
N ALA A 44 -4.31 0.49 -8.94
CA ALA A 44 -3.65 -0.82 -8.96
C ALA A 44 -3.07 -1.16 -7.58
N TRP A 45 -2.39 -0.22 -6.94
CA TRP A 45 -1.87 -0.40 -5.58
C TRP A 45 -2.98 -0.56 -4.54
N PHE A 46 -4.08 0.19 -4.68
CA PHE A 46 -5.26 0.01 -3.84
C PHE A 46 -5.81 -1.42 -3.96
N ALA A 47 -5.98 -1.92 -5.19
CA ALA A 47 -6.51 -3.26 -5.43
C ALA A 47 -5.59 -4.36 -4.89
N VAL A 48 -4.28 -4.27 -5.15
CA VAL A 48 -3.29 -5.25 -4.66
C VAL A 48 -3.27 -5.27 -3.13
N LEU A 49 -3.17 -4.09 -2.51
CA LEU A 49 -3.14 -4.00 -1.06
C LEU A 49 -4.47 -4.46 -0.46
N ALA A 50 -5.63 -4.07 -1.02
CA ALA A 50 -6.95 -4.50 -0.55
C ALA A 50 -7.12 -6.03 -0.59
N VAL A 51 -6.60 -6.71 -1.62
CA VAL A 51 -6.62 -8.18 -1.68
C VAL A 51 -5.72 -8.77 -0.59
N ILE A 52 -4.51 -8.23 -0.40
CA ILE A 52 -3.61 -8.67 0.68
C ILE A 52 -4.27 -8.47 2.05
N PHE A 53 -4.95 -7.34 2.26
CA PHE A 53 -5.70 -7.04 3.48
C PHE A 53 -6.85 -8.02 3.72
N ALA A 54 -7.63 -8.34 2.69
CA ALA A 54 -8.72 -9.30 2.81
C ALA A 54 -8.19 -10.68 3.22
N VAL A 55 -7.08 -11.13 2.63
CA VAL A 55 -6.44 -12.40 2.98
C VAL A 55 -5.94 -12.40 4.42
N ILE A 56 -5.33 -11.29 4.87
CA ILE A 56 -4.88 -11.15 6.26
C ILE A 56 -6.08 -11.24 7.19
N ILE A 57 -7.09 -10.37 7.05
CA ILE A 57 -8.26 -10.34 7.95
C ILE A 57 -8.92 -11.72 8.08
N ILE A 58 -9.15 -12.41 6.96
CA ILE A 58 -9.74 -13.76 6.96
C ILE A 58 -8.82 -14.76 7.68
N GLY A 59 -7.51 -14.67 7.45
CA GLY A 59 -6.52 -15.50 8.13
C GLY A 59 -6.47 -15.23 9.64
N THR A 60 -6.48 -13.97 10.06
CA THR A 60 -6.31 -13.57 11.46
C THR A 60 -7.50 -13.90 12.34
N GLU A 61 -8.72 -13.82 11.79
CA GLU A 61 -9.96 -14.15 12.52
C GLU A 61 -10.07 -15.65 12.84
N THR A 62 -9.32 -16.50 12.13
CA THR A 62 -9.37 -17.96 12.26
C THR A 62 -8.16 -18.54 12.98
N CYS A 63 -7.25 -17.69 13.47
CA CYS A 63 -6.01 -18.06 14.15
C CYS A 63 -5.95 -17.46 15.56
N SER A 64 -5.30 -18.17 16.47
CA SER A 64 -4.86 -17.59 17.74
C SER A 64 -3.57 -16.78 17.54
N GLY A 65 -3.37 -15.70 18.30
CA GLY A 65 -2.18 -14.85 18.21
C GLY A 65 -2.48 -13.47 17.61
N ASN A 66 -1.43 -12.72 17.26
CA ASN A 66 -1.57 -11.38 16.70
C ASN A 66 -0.49 -11.07 15.65
N MET A 67 -0.66 -9.94 14.98
CA MET A 67 0.23 -9.53 13.88
C MET A 67 1.65 -9.15 14.34
N LEU A 68 1.86 -8.87 15.63
CA LEU A 68 3.17 -8.53 16.20
C LEU A 68 3.98 -9.77 16.65
N TYR A 69 3.31 -10.79 17.16
CA TYR A 69 3.91 -11.97 17.79
C TYR A 69 3.71 -13.25 16.96
N GLY A 70 2.99 -13.16 15.84
CA GLY A 70 2.71 -14.26 14.93
C GLY A 70 1.38 -14.97 15.22
N TYR A 71 0.96 -15.78 14.25
CA TYR A 71 -0.26 -16.59 14.31
C TYR A 71 0.06 -18.05 14.60
N GLY A 72 -0.77 -18.65 15.46
CA GLY A 72 -0.73 -20.06 15.88
C GLY A 72 -2.13 -20.68 15.89
N ASN A 73 -2.22 -22.01 15.88
CA ASN A 73 -3.48 -22.77 15.94
C ASN A 73 -4.59 -22.21 15.01
N CYS A 74 -4.30 -22.15 13.72
CA CYS A 74 -5.23 -21.69 12.71
C CYS A 74 -6.18 -22.81 12.30
N THR A 75 -7.48 -22.50 12.21
CA THR A 75 -8.55 -23.47 11.89
C THR A 75 -8.82 -23.59 10.39
N VAL A 76 -8.66 -22.51 9.61
CA VAL A 76 -9.01 -22.46 8.18
C VAL A 76 -7.77 -22.33 7.28
N LEU A 77 -6.73 -21.63 7.73
CA LEU A 77 -5.49 -21.42 6.98
C LEU A 77 -4.31 -22.16 7.61
N PRO A 78 -3.31 -22.63 6.82
CA PRO A 78 -2.05 -23.11 7.38
C PRO A 78 -1.36 -21.99 8.15
N THR A 79 -0.83 -22.27 9.34
CA THR A 79 -0.07 -21.31 10.18
C THR A 79 1.09 -20.66 9.43
N ASN A 80 1.75 -21.42 8.55
CA ASN A 80 2.82 -20.89 7.69
C ASN A 80 2.31 -19.80 6.74
N LEU A 81 1.08 -19.93 6.24
CA LEU A 81 0.45 -18.95 5.34
C LEU A 81 0.04 -17.69 6.11
N ALA A 82 -0.50 -17.86 7.33
CA ALA A 82 -0.85 -16.76 8.20
C ALA A 82 0.39 -15.93 8.59
N ASN A 83 1.52 -16.58 8.90
CA ASN A 83 2.78 -15.87 9.17
C ASN A 83 3.39 -15.23 7.91
N ALA A 84 3.27 -15.89 6.74
CA ALA A 84 3.69 -15.30 5.47
C ALA A 84 2.90 -14.04 5.10
N SER A 85 1.63 -13.94 5.53
CA SER A 85 0.79 -12.77 5.28
C SER A 85 1.32 -11.49 5.95
N ILE A 86 1.96 -11.61 7.12
CA ILE A 86 2.63 -10.50 7.83
C ILE A 86 3.83 -10.03 7.00
N ALA A 87 4.66 -10.97 6.53
CA ALA A 87 5.81 -10.63 5.69
C ALA A 87 5.35 -9.97 4.38
N LEU A 88 4.33 -10.52 3.72
CA LEU A 88 3.72 -9.94 2.51
C LEU A 88 3.19 -8.52 2.76
N PHE A 89 2.60 -8.26 3.91
CA PHE A 89 2.15 -6.92 4.28
C PHE A 89 3.32 -5.94 4.44
N VAL A 90 4.36 -6.31 5.19
CA VAL A 90 5.54 -5.45 5.42
C VAL A 90 6.30 -5.21 4.12
N PHE A 91 6.56 -6.25 3.32
CA PHE A 91 7.21 -6.09 2.02
C PHE A 91 6.34 -5.31 1.05
N GLY A 92 5.03 -5.59 1.00
CA GLY A 92 4.09 -4.87 0.12
C GLY A 92 4.00 -3.38 0.45
N THR A 93 3.98 -3.02 1.73
CA THR A 93 4.00 -1.62 2.17
C THR A 93 5.34 -0.95 1.91
N ALA A 94 6.46 -1.63 2.18
CA ALA A 94 7.79 -1.09 1.87
C ALA A 94 7.97 -0.84 0.36
N ILE A 95 7.59 -1.81 -0.48
CA ILE A 95 7.64 -1.65 -1.94
C ILE A 95 6.70 -0.52 -2.38
N GLY A 96 5.50 -0.44 -1.83
CA GLY A 96 4.56 0.64 -2.12
C GLY A 96 5.14 2.02 -1.83
N ILE A 97 5.74 2.20 -0.64
CA ILE A 97 6.41 3.45 -0.24
C ILE A 97 7.57 3.78 -1.18
N ILE A 98 8.47 2.83 -1.45
CA ILE A 98 9.62 3.02 -2.35
C ILE A 98 9.12 3.44 -3.74
N THR A 99 8.10 2.76 -4.26
CA THR A 99 7.52 3.06 -5.57
C THR A 99 6.90 4.45 -5.60
N SER A 100 6.20 4.87 -4.54
CA SER A 100 5.65 6.23 -4.43
C SER A 100 6.74 7.31 -4.43
N VAL A 101 7.86 7.08 -3.72
CA VAL A 101 9.00 8.01 -3.71
C VAL A 101 9.65 8.11 -5.09
N VAL A 102 9.91 6.98 -5.75
CA VAL A 102 10.47 6.94 -7.10
C VAL A 102 9.55 7.65 -8.10
N LEU A 103 8.23 7.43 -8.01
CA LEU A 103 7.27 8.14 -8.86
C LEU A 103 7.23 9.64 -8.58
N ALA A 104 7.30 10.05 -7.32
CA ALA A 104 7.35 11.48 -6.97
C ALA A 104 8.58 12.16 -7.59
N LEU A 105 9.76 11.52 -7.48
CA LEU A 105 11.01 12.01 -8.05
C LEU A 105 10.97 12.09 -9.58
N THR A 106 10.48 11.04 -10.25
CA THR A 106 10.36 11.04 -11.71
C THR A 106 9.39 12.11 -12.20
N CYS A 107 8.27 12.33 -11.53
CA CYS A 107 7.34 13.42 -11.84
C CYS A 107 8.02 14.79 -11.68
N ALA A 108 8.75 15.01 -10.58
CA ALA A 108 9.48 16.25 -10.34
C ALA A 108 10.53 16.53 -11.44
N VAL A 109 11.26 15.49 -11.87
CA VAL A 109 12.25 15.60 -12.96
C VAL A 109 11.58 15.92 -14.29
N ILE A 110 10.47 15.25 -14.64
CA ILE A 110 9.73 15.50 -15.87
C ILE A 110 9.20 16.94 -15.88
N GLU A 111 8.63 17.40 -14.77
CA GLU A 111 8.08 18.74 -14.66
C GLU A 111 9.17 19.81 -14.74
N TRP A 112 10.32 19.59 -14.08
CA TRP A 112 11.47 20.48 -14.18
C TRP A 112 12.01 20.59 -15.60
N ARG A 113 12.11 19.46 -16.33
CA ARG A 113 12.50 19.46 -17.74
C ARG A 113 11.48 20.17 -18.62
N HIS A 114 10.18 19.97 -18.38
CA HIS A 114 9.13 20.62 -19.15
C HIS A 114 9.15 22.14 -18.96
N ARG A 115 9.36 22.63 -17.73
CA ARG A 115 9.47 24.06 -17.44
C ARG A 115 10.68 24.68 -18.14
N ARG A 116 11.82 23.99 -18.20
CA ARG A 116 13.03 24.42 -18.93
C ARG A 116 12.88 24.43 -20.44
N ALA A 117 11.97 23.63 -21.00
CA ALA A 117 11.75 23.60 -22.45
C ALA A 117 10.79 24.70 -22.94
N ILE A 118 10.01 25.30 -22.03
CA ILE A 118 9.10 26.41 -22.35
C ILE A 118 9.75 27.78 -22.08
N ALA A 119 10.68 27.85 -21.13
CA ALA A 119 11.45 29.05 -20.79
C ALA A 119 12.61 29.27 -21.77
#